data_AF-A0A9D7V7H6-F1
#
_entry.id   AF-A0A9D7V7H6-F1
#
_cell.length_a   1.000
_cell.length_b   1.000
_cell.length_c   1.000
_cell.angle_alpha   90.00
_cell.angle_beta   90.00
_cell.angle_gamma   90.00
#
_symmetry.space_group_name_H-M   'P 1'
#
loop_
_entity.id
_entity.type
_entity.pdbx_description
1 polymer ?
#
loop_
_entity_poly.entity_id
_entity_poly.type
_entity_poly.pdbx_seq_one_letter_code
_entity_poly.pdbx_strand_id
1 'polypeptide(L)'
;MNSNQTSIKHTCIDGQKILFPSQEDWETLRLNAFIDNMPLTILDLLWPALEFTHKYPELHLGLGKISMKKKKWMPYIFVEIESNFQRIHLETLTCNSCNWRGKTANPMVIDPYFGDGINQDHFTLMKAAERYPVLPCPSCGNRLPRHPIWVEY
;
A
#
# COMPACT_ATOMS: atom_id res chain seq x y z
N MET A 1 -19.53 -5.15 6.02
CA MET A 1 -18.69 -6.38 5.95
C MET A 1 -18.20 -6.78 7.34
N ASN A 2 -18.02 -8.08 7.61
CA ASN A 2 -17.43 -8.58 8.87
C ASN A 2 -15.95 -8.92 8.64
N SER A 3 -15.04 -8.39 9.45
CA SER A 3 -13.60 -8.59 9.24
C SER A 3 -13.09 -10.01 9.53
N ASN A 4 -13.90 -10.86 10.18
CA ASN A 4 -13.56 -12.24 10.53
C ASN A 4 -14.19 -13.28 9.60
N GLN A 5 -14.84 -12.87 8.50
CA GLN A 5 -15.36 -13.80 7.52
C GLN A 5 -14.22 -14.57 6.83
N THR A 6 -14.47 -15.83 6.48
CA THR A 6 -13.46 -16.77 5.99
C THR A 6 -12.88 -16.43 4.61
N SER A 7 -13.58 -15.61 3.82
CA SER A 7 -13.12 -15.12 2.51
C SER A 7 -11.98 -14.10 2.60
N ILE A 8 -11.79 -13.47 3.76
CA ILE A 8 -10.76 -12.44 3.95
C ILE A 8 -9.46 -13.10 4.41
N LYS A 9 -8.38 -12.87 3.66
CA LYS A 9 -7.04 -13.23 4.10
C LYS A 9 -6.53 -12.21 5.12
N HIS A 10 -5.95 -12.70 6.22
CA HIS A 10 -5.29 -11.87 7.23
C HIS A 10 -3.79 -12.05 7.16
N THR A 11 -3.05 -10.96 7.32
CA THR A 11 -1.58 -11.01 7.44
C THR A 11 -1.12 -9.98 8.46
N CYS A 12 -0.11 -10.32 9.25
CA CYS A 12 0.51 -9.39 10.19
C CYS A 12 1.71 -8.73 9.48
N ILE A 13 1.67 -7.42 9.30
CA ILE A 13 2.72 -6.64 8.63
C ILE A 13 3.17 -5.53 9.58
N ASP A 14 4.43 -5.58 10.01
CA ASP A 14 5.03 -4.67 11.00
C ASP A 14 4.26 -4.63 12.34
N GLY A 15 3.63 -5.74 12.73
CA GLY A 15 2.78 -5.84 13.92
C GLY A 15 1.31 -5.47 13.70
N GLN A 16 0.97 -4.80 12.60
CA GLN A 16 -0.41 -4.45 12.27
C GLN A 16 -1.12 -5.62 11.58
N LYS A 17 -2.33 -5.96 12.03
CA LYS A 17 -3.23 -6.88 11.33
C LYS A 17 -3.81 -6.20 10.09
N ILE A 18 -3.46 -6.71 8.92
CA ILE A 18 -3.94 -6.26 7.61
C ILE A 18 -4.94 -7.27 7.05
N LEU A 19 -6.07 -6.77 6.55
CA LEU A 19 -7.04 -7.53 5.76
C LEU A 19 -6.69 -7.41 4.28
N PHE A 20 -6.72 -8.51 3.56
CA PHE A 20 -6.76 -8.53 2.10
C PHE A 20 -8.14 -9.05 1.67
N PRO A 21 -9.09 -8.16 1.35
CA PRO A 21 -10.42 -8.56 0.89
C PRO A 21 -10.36 -9.29 -0.46
N SER A 22 -11.25 -10.25 -0.66
CA SER A 22 -11.49 -10.84 -1.98
C SER A 22 -12.17 -9.83 -2.92
N GLN A 23 -12.31 -10.17 -4.21
CA GLN A 23 -13.04 -9.31 -5.16
C GLN A 23 -14.49 -9.06 -4.72
N GLU A 24 -15.21 -10.10 -4.28
CA GLU A 24 -16.59 -9.99 -3.80
C GLU A 24 -16.70 -9.09 -2.55
N ASP A 25 -15.68 -9.16 -1.69
CA ASP A 25 -15.60 -8.31 -0.50
C ASP A 25 -15.40 -6.84 -0.88
N TRP A 26 -14.57 -6.55 -1.88
CA TRP A 26 -14.39 -5.20 -2.41
C TRP A 26 -15.66 -4.65 -3.04
N GLU A 27 -16.41 -5.46 -3.79
CA GLU A 27 -17.71 -5.08 -4.34
C GLU A 27 -18.72 -4.75 -3.23
N THR A 28 -18.73 -5.54 -2.16
CA THR A 28 -19.53 -5.27 -0.96
C THR A 28 -19.15 -3.94 -0.31
N LEU A 29 -17.85 -3.66 -0.18
CA LEU A 29 -17.35 -2.40 0.39
C LEU A 29 -17.63 -1.19 -0.48
N ARG A 30 -17.70 -1.37 -1.81
CA ARG A 30 -18.06 -0.32 -2.75
C ARG A 30 -19.50 0.15 -2.55
N LEU A 31 -20.40 -0.77 -2.20
CA LEU A 31 -21.80 -0.47 -1.90
C LEU A 31 -21.99 0.04 -0.45
N ASN A 32 -21.22 -0.49 0.50
CA ASN A 32 -21.29 -0.12 1.90
C ASN A 32 -19.90 -0.11 2.54
N ALA A 33 -19.31 1.07 2.66
CA ALA A 33 -17.94 1.29 3.12
C ALA A 33 -17.75 1.14 4.64
N PHE A 34 -18.31 0.08 5.24
CA PHE A 34 -18.22 -0.23 6.66
C PHE A 34 -17.74 -1.67 6.90
N ILE A 35 -16.82 -1.80 7.85
CA ILE A 35 -16.26 -3.07 8.32
C ILE A 35 -16.35 -3.09 9.85
N ASP A 36 -17.00 -4.10 10.42
CA ASP A 36 -17.28 -4.18 11.86
C ASP A 36 -17.94 -2.89 12.41
N ASN A 37 -18.88 -2.31 11.65
CA ASN A 37 -19.54 -1.03 11.95
C ASN A 37 -18.59 0.19 12.07
N MET A 38 -17.35 0.06 11.60
CA MET A 38 -16.40 1.16 11.50
C MET A 38 -16.26 1.61 10.04
N PRO A 39 -16.15 2.92 9.77
CA PRO A 39 -16.03 3.43 8.42
C PRO A 39 -14.67 3.08 7.81
N LEU A 40 -14.67 2.74 6.52
CA LEU A 40 -13.51 2.77 5.64
C LEU A 40 -13.30 4.20 5.13
N THR A 41 -12.07 4.69 5.16
CA THR A 41 -11.76 6.08 4.83
C THR A 41 -10.99 6.24 3.53
N ILE A 42 -10.94 7.49 3.03
CA ILE A 42 -10.24 7.89 1.80
C ILE A 42 -10.80 7.17 0.56
N LEU A 43 -12.13 7.10 0.45
CA LEU A 43 -12.82 6.34 -0.60
C LEU A 43 -12.49 6.85 -2.02
N ASP A 44 -12.27 8.16 -2.18
CA ASP A 44 -11.94 8.76 -3.48
C ASP A 44 -10.59 8.30 -4.03
N LEU A 45 -9.63 7.93 -3.16
CA LEU A 45 -8.33 7.40 -3.57
C LEU A 45 -8.29 5.87 -3.55
N LEU A 46 -9.18 5.24 -2.79
CA LEU A 46 -9.24 3.79 -2.62
C LEU A 46 -9.53 3.06 -3.95
N TRP A 47 -10.58 3.46 -4.68
CA TRP A 47 -10.99 2.71 -5.87
C TRP A 47 -10.00 2.82 -7.04
N PRO A 48 -9.46 4.00 -7.37
CA PRO A 48 -8.38 4.09 -8.34
C PRO A 48 -7.13 3.30 -7.93
N ALA A 49 -6.81 3.27 -6.63
CA ALA A 49 -5.71 2.45 -6.12
C ALA A 49 -5.99 0.95 -6.30
N LEU A 50 -7.20 0.48 -5.99
CA LEU A 50 -7.61 -0.92 -6.18
C LEU A 50 -7.48 -1.34 -7.65
N GLU A 51 -8.07 -0.55 -8.56
CA GLU A 51 -7.99 -0.79 -10.00
C GLU A 51 -6.54 -0.80 -10.50
N PHE A 52 -5.68 0.06 -9.95
CA PHE A 52 -4.27 0.08 -10.30
C PHE A 52 -3.54 -1.16 -9.79
N THR A 53 -3.71 -1.52 -8.50
CA THR A 53 -3.03 -2.69 -7.92
C THR A 53 -3.43 -4.01 -8.59
N HIS A 54 -4.66 -4.13 -9.11
CA HIS A 54 -5.08 -5.33 -9.87
C HIS A 54 -4.32 -5.54 -11.18
N LYS A 55 -3.65 -4.51 -11.73
CA LYS A 55 -2.86 -4.62 -12.96
C LYS A 55 -1.48 -5.22 -12.71
N TYR A 56 -0.99 -5.21 -11.47
CA TYR A 56 0.37 -5.57 -11.11
C TYR A 56 0.34 -6.61 -9.97
N PRO A 57 0.64 -7.89 -10.25
CA PRO A 57 0.56 -8.98 -9.28
C PRO A 57 1.35 -8.77 -7.98
N GLU A 58 2.44 -8.01 -8.05
CA GLU A 58 3.32 -7.67 -6.93
C GLU A 58 2.78 -6.52 -6.06
N LEU A 59 1.72 -5.83 -6.48
CA LEU A 59 1.11 -4.75 -5.72
C LEU A 59 -0.18 -5.23 -5.03
N HIS A 60 -0.29 -4.94 -3.74
CA HIS A 60 -1.42 -5.39 -2.94
C HIS A 60 -2.04 -4.24 -2.19
N LEU A 61 -3.37 -4.14 -2.26
CA LEU A 61 -4.16 -3.22 -1.46
C LEU A 61 -4.74 -3.97 -0.25
N GLY A 62 -4.32 -3.57 0.95
CA GLY A 62 -4.83 -4.12 2.21
C GLY A 62 -5.54 -3.06 3.05
N LEU A 63 -6.28 -3.52 4.06
CA LEU A 63 -6.99 -2.65 5.01
C LEU A 63 -6.46 -2.87 6.43
N GLY A 64 -6.05 -1.78 7.08
CA GLY A 64 -5.60 -1.77 8.48
C GLY A 64 -6.41 -0.81 9.33
N LYS A 65 -6.43 -1.03 10.65
CA LYS A 65 -7.09 -0.12 11.61
C LYS A 65 -6.18 1.04 11.97
N ILE A 66 -6.78 2.20 12.22
CA ILE A 66 -6.11 3.37 12.80
C ILE A 66 -7.03 4.09 13.82
N SER A 67 -6.46 4.51 14.95
CA SER A 67 -7.13 5.11 16.11
C SER A 67 -6.64 6.54 16.42
N MET A 68 -6.69 7.45 15.44
CA MET A 68 -6.29 8.86 15.67
C MET A 68 -7.31 9.64 16.52
N LYS A 69 -8.59 9.68 16.08
CA LYS A 69 -9.71 10.35 16.79
C LYS A 69 -10.91 9.43 17.00
N LYS A 70 -11.19 8.60 16.00
CA LYS A 70 -12.17 7.51 16.02
C LYS A 70 -11.55 6.32 15.31
N LYS A 71 -11.88 5.11 15.74
CA LYS A 71 -11.47 3.89 15.05
C LYS A 71 -12.06 3.85 13.66
N LYS A 72 -11.21 3.59 12.67
CA LYS A 72 -11.56 3.50 11.27
C LYS A 72 -10.65 2.54 10.54
N TRP A 73 -11.08 2.09 9.37
CA TRP A 73 -10.27 1.34 8.45
C TRP A 73 -9.61 2.28 7.43
N MET A 74 -8.35 1.97 7.12
CA MET A 74 -7.50 2.72 6.21
C MET A 74 -6.92 1.77 5.15
N PRO A 75 -6.91 2.15 3.87
CA PRO A 75 -6.19 1.42 2.85
C PRO A 75 -4.67 1.61 2.99
N TYR A 76 -3.93 0.54 2.72
CA TYR A 76 -2.47 0.51 2.62
C TYR A 76 -2.10 -0.21 1.34
N ILE A 77 -1.08 0.31 0.66
CA ILE A 77 -0.51 -0.34 -0.52
C ILE A 77 0.82 -0.95 -0.12
N PHE A 78 1.02 -2.18 -0.56
CA PHE A 78 2.24 -2.95 -0.36
C PHE A 78 2.81 -3.37 -1.70
N VAL A 79 4.12 -3.49 -1.77
CA VAL A 79 4.80 -4.27 -2.80
C VAL A 79 5.30 -5.58 -2.18
N GLU A 80 5.02 -6.70 -2.83
CA GLU A 80 5.55 -8.02 -2.45
C GLU A 80 6.92 -8.23 -3.11
N ILE A 81 7.97 -8.34 -2.29
CA ILE A 81 9.35 -8.62 -2.73
C ILE A 81 9.85 -9.81 -1.93
N GLU A 82 10.19 -10.90 -2.61
CA GLU A 82 10.66 -12.16 -1.97
C GLU A 82 9.70 -12.65 -0.87
N SER A 83 8.40 -12.62 -1.15
CA SER A 83 7.33 -12.98 -0.21
C SER A 83 7.21 -12.10 1.05
N ASN A 84 7.90 -10.94 1.06
CA ASN A 84 7.73 -9.92 2.10
C ASN A 84 6.92 -8.74 1.56
N PHE A 85 5.92 -8.31 2.34
CA PHE A 85 5.16 -7.10 2.04
C PHE A 85 5.88 -5.87 2.58
N GLN A 86 6.34 -5.01 1.67
CA GLN A 86 6.89 -3.71 2.01
C GLN A 86 5.80 -2.63 1.86
N ARG A 87 5.58 -1.85 2.92
CA ARG A 87 4.72 -0.65 2.89
C ARG A 87 5.31 0.37 1.93
N ILE A 88 4.46 0.91 1.05
CA ILE A 88 4.89 1.91 0.07
C ILE A 88 3.85 3.01 -0.10
N HIS A 89 4.33 4.16 -0.57
CA HIS A 89 3.51 5.20 -1.15
C HIS A 89 3.62 5.11 -2.68
N LEU A 90 2.49 4.96 -3.39
CA LEU A 90 2.46 5.05 -4.84
C LEU A 90 2.49 6.50 -5.28
N GLU A 91 3.56 6.91 -5.95
CA GLU A 91 3.69 8.24 -6.54
C GLU A 91 3.93 8.17 -8.05
N THR A 92 3.53 9.22 -8.77
CA THR A 92 3.86 9.38 -10.18
C THR A 92 5.15 10.18 -10.28
N LEU A 93 6.17 9.61 -10.93
CA LEU A 93 7.43 10.29 -11.21
C LEU A 93 7.59 10.54 -12.70
N THR A 94 8.40 11.55 -13.03
CA THR A 94 8.88 11.82 -14.38
C THR A 94 10.40 11.68 -14.39
N CYS A 95 10.96 10.93 -15.34
CA CYS A 95 12.40 10.81 -15.53
C CYS A 95 12.97 12.09 -16.13
N ASN A 96 13.95 12.69 -15.45
CA ASN A 96 14.60 13.93 -15.91
C ASN A 96 15.46 13.75 -17.17
N SER A 97 15.76 12.51 -17.57
CA SER A 97 16.63 12.22 -18.72
C SER A 97 15.86 11.88 -20.00
N CYS A 98 14.75 11.14 -19.90
CA CYS A 98 13.98 10.69 -21.08
C CYS A 98 12.48 11.06 -21.04
N ASN A 99 12.03 11.79 -20.02
CA ASN A 99 10.63 12.19 -19.82
C ASN A 99 9.62 11.03 -19.66
N TRP A 100 10.08 9.79 -19.45
CA TRP A 100 9.20 8.70 -19.01
C TRP A 100 8.41 9.16 -17.79
N ARG A 101 7.10 8.89 -17.78
CA ARG A 101 6.21 9.25 -16.69
C ARG A 101 5.36 8.04 -16.32
N GLY A 102 5.48 7.59 -15.08
CA GLY A 102 4.76 6.41 -14.60
C GLY A 102 4.71 6.34 -13.08
N LYS A 103 4.06 5.30 -12.57
CA LYS A 103 3.94 5.01 -11.15
C LYS A 103 5.21 4.38 -10.60
N THR A 104 5.51 4.69 -9.35
CA THR A 104 6.60 4.11 -8.59
C THR A 104 6.18 3.88 -7.15
N ALA A 105 6.82 2.92 -6.48
CA ALA A 105 6.58 2.61 -5.07
C ALA A 105 7.71 3.17 -4.21
N ASN A 106 7.41 4.15 -3.35
CA ASN A 106 8.39 4.80 -2.48
C ASN A 106 8.14 4.41 -1.01
N PRO A 107 9.04 3.66 -0.36
CA PRO A 107 8.93 3.31 1.05
C PRO A 107 9.42 4.42 1.98
N MET A 108 10.03 5.49 1.46
CA MET A 108 10.61 6.59 2.26
C MET A 108 9.61 7.70 2.57
N VAL A 109 8.31 7.39 2.51
CA VAL A 109 7.21 8.28 2.93
C VAL A 109 6.66 7.77 4.26
N ILE A 110 6.40 8.68 5.20
CA ILE A 110 5.98 8.32 6.56
C ILE A 110 4.53 7.79 6.64
N ASP A 111 3.64 8.31 5.78
CA ASP A 111 2.20 8.05 5.84
C ASP A 111 1.79 6.56 5.90
N PRO A 112 2.39 5.64 5.10
CA PRO A 112 2.07 4.21 5.14
C PRO A 112 2.39 3.52 6.48
N TYR A 113 3.18 4.14 7.35
CA TYR A 113 3.65 3.59 8.63
C TYR A 113 2.83 4.05 9.84
N PHE A 114 1.71 4.75 9.64
CA PHE A 114 0.74 5.00 10.71
C PHE A 114 -0.30 3.89 10.76
N GLY A 115 -0.57 3.33 11.95
CA GLY A 115 -1.56 2.27 12.09
C GLY A 115 -1.60 1.66 13.49
N ASP A 116 -2.75 1.09 13.86
CA ASP A 116 -2.93 0.43 15.15
C ASP A 116 -2.18 -0.90 15.18
N GLY A 117 -1.39 -1.13 16.23
CA GLY A 117 -0.65 -2.37 16.43
C GLY A 117 0.71 -2.41 15.73
N ILE A 118 1.09 -1.35 15.00
CA ILE A 118 2.47 -1.23 14.52
C ILE A 118 3.42 -1.27 15.73
N ASN A 119 4.41 -2.16 15.67
CA ASN A 119 5.20 -2.56 16.84
C ASN A 119 6.57 -1.88 16.95
N GLN A 120 6.92 -1.02 15.98
CA GLN A 120 8.18 -0.29 15.91
C GLN A 120 7.91 1.18 15.51
N ASP A 121 8.87 2.06 15.77
CA ASP A 121 8.77 3.44 15.31
C ASP A 121 8.86 3.52 13.78
N HIS A 122 8.23 4.55 13.20
CA HIS A 122 8.14 4.70 11.75
C HIS A 122 9.50 4.87 11.08
N PHE A 123 10.49 5.49 11.73
CA PHE A 123 11.81 5.68 11.14
C PHE A 123 12.57 4.36 11.05
N THR A 124 12.47 3.50 12.06
CA THR A 124 13.06 2.14 12.01
C THR A 124 12.47 1.31 10.88
N LEU A 125 11.13 1.34 10.71
CA LEU A 125 10.46 0.61 9.64
C LEU A 125 10.79 1.16 8.24
N MET A 126 10.89 2.49 8.10
CA MET A 126 11.33 3.11 6.85
C MET A 126 12.77 2.76 6.52
N LYS A 127 13.67 2.80 7.51
CA LYS A 127 15.09 2.45 7.34
C LYS A 127 15.27 0.99 6.92
N ALA A 128 14.43 0.08 7.40
CA ALA A 128 14.46 -1.32 6.97
C ALA A 128 14.23 -1.48 5.45
N ALA A 129 13.54 -0.54 4.81
CA ALA A 129 13.32 -0.56 3.37
C ALA A 129 14.56 -0.18 2.55
N GLU A 130 15.60 0.41 3.15
CA GLU A 130 16.88 0.70 2.48
C GLU A 130 17.61 -0.55 2.02
N ARG A 131 17.20 -1.75 2.50
CA ARG A 131 17.69 -3.03 2.00
C ARG A 131 17.32 -3.29 0.54
N TYR A 132 16.25 -2.66 0.04
CA TYR A 132 15.77 -2.86 -1.31
C TYR A 132 16.52 -1.97 -2.30
N PRO A 133 16.85 -2.47 -3.50
CA PRO A 133 17.53 -1.66 -4.49
C PRO A 133 16.63 -0.53 -4.99
N VAL A 134 17.20 0.66 -5.14
CA VAL A 134 16.53 1.77 -5.82
C VAL A 134 16.51 1.48 -7.32
N LEU A 135 15.32 1.37 -7.88
CA LEU A 135 15.17 1.03 -9.29
C LEU A 135 15.38 2.25 -10.19
N PRO A 136 16.08 2.08 -11.33
CA PRO A 136 16.27 3.13 -12.31
C PRO A 136 15.01 3.35 -13.16
N CYS A 137 15.06 4.35 -14.03
CA CYS A 137 14.05 4.57 -15.05
C CYS A 137 13.95 3.35 -15.99
N PRO A 138 12.76 2.77 -16.17
CA PRO A 138 12.60 1.56 -16.99
C PRO A 138 12.84 1.83 -18.49
N SER A 139 12.72 3.09 -18.93
CA SER A 139 12.88 3.48 -20.32
C SER A 139 14.34 3.76 -20.74
N CYS A 140 15.17 4.32 -19.84
CA CYS A 140 16.53 4.74 -20.20
C CYS A 140 17.63 4.34 -19.21
N GLY A 141 17.30 3.64 -18.12
CA GLY A 141 18.27 3.20 -17.12
C GLY A 141 18.84 4.31 -16.23
N ASN A 142 18.53 5.58 -16.48
CA ASN A 142 18.97 6.68 -15.61
C ASN A 142 18.27 6.65 -14.26
N ARG A 143 18.93 7.20 -13.24
CA ARG A 143 18.37 7.32 -11.90
C ARG A 143 17.08 8.17 -11.92
N LEU A 144 16.02 7.63 -11.33
CA LEU A 144 14.79 8.39 -11.08
C LEU A 144 14.97 9.33 -9.88
N PRO A 145 14.20 10.42 -9.79
CA PRO A 145 14.11 11.16 -8.54
C PRO A 145 13.58 10.24 -7.42
N ARG A 146 13.91 10.55 -6.16
CA ARG A 146 13.41 9.83 -4.95
C ARG A 146 14.01 8.42 -4.80
N HIS A 147 13.30 7.52 -4.10
CA HIS A 147 13.76 6.19 -3.70
C HIS A 147 12.74 5.10 -4.14
N PRO A 148 12.46 4.96 -5.44
CA PRO A 148 11.53 3.93 -5.90
C PRO A 148 12.13 2.53 -5.76
N ILE A 149 11.42 1.61 -5.11
CA ILE A 149 11.79 0.19 -5.03
C ILE A 149 11.00 -0.69 -6.01
N TRP A 150 10.06 -0.07 -6.73
CA TRP A 150 9.27 -0.63 -7.82
C TRP A 150 8.94 0.48 -8.83
N VAL A 151 8.90 0.15 -10.11
CA VAL A 151 8.58 1.08 -11.22
C VAL A 151 7.62 0.42 -12.20
N GLU A 152 6.70 1.20 -12.75
CA GLU A 152 5.77 0.78 -13.81
C GLU A 152 6.52 0.57 -15.14
N TYR A 153 6.33 -0.58 -15.77
CA TYR A 153 6.93 -0.94 -17.06
C TYR A 153 5.92 -0.80 -18.22
#